data_AF-A0A1G2ZR72-F1
#
_entry.id   AF-A0A1G2ZR72-F1
#
_cell.length_a   1.000
_cell.length_b   1.000
_cell.length_c   1.000
_cell.angle_alpha   90.00
_cell.angle_beta   90.00
_cell.angle_gamma   90.00
#
_symmetry.space_group_name_H-M   'P 1'
#
loop_
_entity.id
_entity.type
_entity.pdbx_description
1 polymer ?
#
loop_
_entity_poly.entity_id
_entity_poly.type
_entity_poly.pdbx_seq_one_letter_code
_entity_poly.pdbx_strand_id
1 'polypeptide(L)'
;MLPSGNENLLATYLRLGKSPDAVCRTITSGPAVQLDAGSANGRVFLLMIGCGFDAYVVHRVHAGREGHLSTRNYFGPILESFATYDYPQLRIHWPQHDAGPTARRSARIPSSPANACWLFGFNLPCYGGRLPLAPRASATDGQLDFCAFRHGSLGTSRRYAAAVLLGQHRHLADCTMRRLDHLRVTSEARVPYQLAGAPGGFLPVDIRVLRRRLTVVIPPEYAQRFSKRGQSPPADYPGETTSMK
;
A
#
# COMPACT_ATOMS: atom_id res chain seq x y z
N MET A 1 -6.14 -17.83 7.25
CA MET A 1 -6.41 -17.43 5.85
C MET A 1 -5.89 -18.54 4.96
N LEU A 2 -6.68 -19.02 3.99
CA LEU A 2 -6.22 -20.03 3.04
C LEU A 2 -5.79 -19.33 1.74
N PRO A 3 -4.61 -19.64 1.16
CA PRO A 3 -4.15 -19.06 -0.09
C PRO A 3 -4.93 -19.64 -1.29
N SER A 4 -6.15 -19.18 -1.51
CA SER A 4 -7.03 -19.64 -2.61
C SER A 4 -7.32 -18.58 -3.68
N GLY A 5 -6.89 -17.33 -3.48
CA GLY A 5 -7.01 -16.24 -4.46
C GLY A 5 -5.88 -16.22 -5.49
N ASN A 6 -5.96 -15.32 -6.47
CA ASN A 6 -5.02 -15.32 -7.61
C ASN A 6 -3.62 -14.80 -7.22
N GLU A 7 -3.53 -13.67 -6.52
CA GLU A 7 -2.23 -13.10 -6.13
C GLU A 7 -1.81 -13.42 -4.69
N ASN A 8 -2.77 -13.75 -3.81
CA ASN A 8 -2.52 -14.19 -2.42
C ASN A 8 -1.45 -13.38 -1.67
N LEU A 9 -1.32 -12.07 -1.94
CA LEU A 9 -0.15 -11.27 -1.54
C LEU A 9 0.14 -11.36 -0.03
N LEU A 10 -0.91 -11.30 0.80
CA LEU A 10 -0.78 -11.47 2.25
C LEU A 10 -0.27 -12.86 2.64
N ALA A 11 -0.83 -13.92 2.04
CA ALA A 11 -0.42 -15.28 2.34
C ALA A 11 1.00 -15.56 1.86
N THR A 12 1.39 -15.05 0.69
CA THR A 12 2.78 -15.10 0.19
C THR A 12 3.72 -14.34 1.13
N TYR A 13 3.34 -13.14 1.58
CA TYR A 13 4.15 -12.37 2.53
C TYR A 13 4.32 -13.08 3.88
N LEU A 14 3.27 -13.74 4.38
CA LEU A 14 3.29 -14.53 5.62
C LEU A 14 3.87 -15.94 5.43
N ARG A 15 4.30 -16.30 4.22
CA ARG A 15 4.80 -17.64 3.84
C ARG A 15 3.84 -18.77 4.20
N LEU A 16 2.54 -18.54 4.09
CA LEU A 16 1.53 -19.58 4.36
C LEU A 16 1.67 -20.71 3.34
N GLY A 17 1.88 -21.93 3.83
CA GLY A 17 1.90 -23.12 2.98
C GLY A 17 0.55 -23.39 2.33
N LYS A 18 0.59 -23.99 1.13
CA LYS A 18 -0.61 -24.36 0.37
C LYS A 18 -1.08 -25.80 0.59
N SER A 19 -0.20 -26.69 1.09
CA SER A 19 -0.56 -28.08 1.36
C SER A 19 -1.39 -28.20 2.65
N PRO A 20 -2.33 -29.15 2.73
CA PRO A 20 -3.08 -29.41 3.95
C PRO A 20 -2.18 -29.58 5.19
N ASP A 21 -1.08 -30.32 5.06
CA ASP A 21 -0.14 -30.54 6.18
C ASP A 21 0.53 -29.26 6.66
N ALA A 22 0.91 -28.37 5.75
CA ALA A 22 1.52 -27.08 6.11
C ALA A 22 0.50 -26.15 6.77
N VAL A 23 -0.74 -26.15 6.29
CA VAL A 23 -1.84 -25.41 6.89
C VAL A 23 -2.15 -25.94 8.29
N CYS A 24 -2.30 -27.26 8.46
CA CYS A 24 -2.55 -27.90 9.75
C CYS A 24 -1.44 -27.56 10.74
N ARG A 25 -0.17 -27.74 10.36
CA ARG A 25 0.99 -27.39 11.20
C ARG A 25 0.98 -25.93 11.62
N THR A 26 0.65 -25.02 10.70
CA THR A 26 0.51 -23.59 11.00
C THR A 26 -0.59 -23.37 12.03
N ILE A 27 -1.76 -23.97 11.86
CA ILE A 27 -2.89 -23.79 12.77
C ILE A 27 -2.62 -24.39 14.16
N THR A 28 -2.05 -25.59 14.23
CA THR A 28 -1.88 -26.32 15.50
C THR A 28 -0.66 -25.87 16.31
N SER A 29 0.38 -25.36 15.63
CA SER A 29 1.69 -25.14 16.25
C SER A 29 2.31 -23.79 15.91
N GLY A 30 1.70 -23.03 14.99
CA GLY A 30 2.13 -21.69 14.64
C GLY A 30 1.85 -20.69 15.77
N PRO A 31 2.74 -19.73 16.02
CA PRO A 31 2.46 -18.65 16.95
C PRO A 31 1.47 -17.64 16.34
N ALA A 32 0.67 -17.04 17.23
CA ALA A 32 -0.17 -15.91 16.89
C ALA A 32 0.65 -14.62 16.91
N VAL A 33 0.61 -13.86 15.82
CA VAL A 33 1.24 -12.53 15.71
C VAL A 33 0.18 -11.48 15.45
N GLN A 34 0.42 -10.27 15.95
CA GLN A 34 -0.48 -9.15 15.77
C GLN A 34 0.10 -8.17 14.75
N LEU A 35 -0.71 -7.86 13.75
CA LEU A 35 -0.40 -6.93 12.67
C LEU A 35 -1.30 -5.71 12.77
N ASP A 36 -0.73 -4.57 12.44
CA ASP A 36 -1.45 -3.35 12.16
C ASP A 36 -2.28 -3.53 10.88
N ALA A 37 -3.33 -2.71 10.76
CA ALA A 37 -4.13 -2.60 9.55
C ALA A 37 -4.35 -1.14 9.21
N GLY A 38 -4.63 -0.85 7.94
CA GLY A 38 -5.11 0.46 7.54
C GLY A 38 -6.63 0.56 7.66
N SER A 39 -7.13 1.78 7.82
CA SER A 39 -8.55 2.13 7.74
C SER A 39 -8.70 3.33 6.82
N ALA A 40 -9.68 3.29 5.93
CA ALA A 40 -10.03 4.36 5.01
C ALA A 40 -11.52 4.68 5.18
N ASN A 41 -11.85 5.83 5.78
CA ASN A 41 -13.22 6.19 6.18
C ASN A 41 -13.94 5.05 6.93
N GLY A 42 -13.22 4.36 7.83
CA GLY A 42 -13.75 3.23 8.62
C GLY A 42 -13.66 1.86 7.94
N ARG A 43 -13.39 1.78 6.62
CA ARG A 43 -13.20 0.52 5.91
C ARG A 43 -11.77 0.01 6.10
N VAL A 44 -11.62 -1.19 6.64
CA VAL A 44 -10.32 -1.80 6.92
C VAL A 44 -9.66 -2.33 5.64
N PHE A 45 -8.34 -2.12 5.52
CA PHE A 45 -7.50 -2.75 4.51
C PHE A 45 -6.20 -3.27 5.13
N LEU A 46 -5.67 -4.37 4.59
CA LEU A 46 -4.48 -5.04 5.16
C LEU A 46 -3.19 -4.74 4.42
N LEU A 47 -3.27 -4.48 3.12
CA LEU A 47 -2.09 -4.33 2.27
C LEU A 47 -1.80 -2.86 1.97
N MET A 48 -2.73 -2.21 1.29
CA MET A 48 -2.47 -0.90 0.70
C MET A 48 -3.76 -0.16 0.36
N ILE A 49 -3.65 1.16 0.23
CA ILE A 49 -4.63 2.08 -0.37
C ILE A 49 -3.99 2.88 -1.51
N GLY A 50 -4.72 3.08 -2.60
CA GLY A 50 -4.29 3.87 -3.76
C GLY A 50 -5.31 4.96 -4.07
N CYS A 51 -4.87 6.17 -4.36
CA CYS A 51 -5.71 7.30 -4.78
C CYS A 51 -5.21 7.82 -6.13
N GLY A 52 -6.14 8.03 -7.05
CA GLY A 52 -5.84 8.53 -8.40
C GLY A 52 -5.71 7.42 -9.44
N PHE A 53 -4.65 7.46 -10.26
CA PHE A 53 -4.50 6.60 -11.44
C PHE A 53 -4.73 5.11 -11.19
N ASP A 54 -4.05 4.55 -10.18
CA ASP A 54 -4.18 3.13 -9.85
C ASP A 54 -5.62 2.76 -9.44
N ALA A 55 -6.27 3.61 -8.65
CA ALA A 55 -7.67 3.41 -8.30
C ALA A 55 -8.61 3.54 -9.51
N TYR A 56 -8.31 4.46 -10.43
CA TYR A 56 -9.05 4.58 -11.68
C TYR A 56 -8.97 3.29 -12.51
N VAL A 57 -7.78 2.70 -12.65
CA VAL A 57 -7.60 1.38 -13.29
C VAL A 57 -8.43 0.32 -12.57
N VAL A 58 -8.34 0.23 -11.24
CA VAL A 58 -9.09 -0.76 -10.44
C VAL A 58 -10.60 -0.63 -10.64
N HIS A 59 -11.14 0.59 -10.61
CA HIS A 59 -12.56 0.85 -10.83
C HIS A 59 -12.99 0.46 -12.24
N ARG A 60 -12.20 0.78 -13.27
CA ARG A 60 -12.46 0.37 -14.67
C ARG A 60 -12.50 -1.14 -14.83
N VAL A 61 -11.47 -1.84 -14.32
CA VAL A 61 -11.37 -3.30 -14.41
C VAL A 61 -12.53 -3.98 -13.66
N HIS A 62 -12.97 -3.41 -12.54
CA HIS A 62 -14.13 -3.93 -11.80
C HIS A 62 -15.46 -3.64 -12.50
N ALA A 63 -15.62 -2.49 -13.15
CA ALA A 63 -16.85 -2.13 -13.85
C ALA A 63 -17.06 -2.98 -15.12
N GLY A 64 -15.99 -3.30 -15.86
CA GLY A 64 -16.04 -4.15 -17.04
C GLY A 64 -15.98 -5.66 -16.76
N ARG A 65 -16.35 -6.10 -15.55
CA ARG A 65 -16.14 -7.48 -15.10
C ARG A 65 -17.27 -8.42 -15.52
N GLU A 66 -16.91 -9.46 -16.28
CA GLU A 66 -17.81 -10.58 -16.60
C GLU A 66 -17.39 -11.93 -15.98
N GLY A 67 -16.30 -11.99 -15.18
CA GLY A 67 -15.78 -13.26 -14.63
C GLY A 67 -14.66 -13.15 -13.59
N HIS A 68 -13.83 -14.19 -13.47
CA HIS A 68 -12.69 -14.22 -12.54
C HIS A 68 -11.58 -13.25 -12.96
N LEU A 69 -11.06 -12.46 -12.02
CA LEU A 69 -9.98 -11.50 -12.27
C LEU A 69 -8.65 -12.23 -12.36
N SER A 70 -8.05 -12.21 -13.55
CA SER A 70 -6.64 -12.56 -13.74
C SER A 70 -5.76 -11.32 -13.78
N THR A 71 -4.52 -11.40 -13.30
CA THR A 71 -3.55 -10.30 -13.39
C THR A 71 -3.36 -9.85 -14.85
N ARG A 72 -3.56 -10.75 -15.83
CA ARG A 72 -3.48 -10.42 -17.26
C ARG A 72 -4.55 -9.42 -17.71
N ASN A 73 -5.71 -9.43 -17.05
CA ASN A 73 -6.82 -8.54 -17.36
C ASN A 73 -6.52 -7.08 -16.98
N TYR A 74 -5.42 -6.82 -16.25
CA TYR A 74 -5.02 -5.47 -15.87
C TYR A 74 -4.11 -4.81 -16.91
N PHE A 75 -3.33 -5.53 -17.72
CA PHE A 75 -2.33 -4.91 -18.60
C PHE A 75 -2.95 -3.98 -19.65
N GLY A 76 -3.96 -4.44 -20.39
CA GLY A 76 -4.65 -3.62 -21.39
C GLY A 76 -5.27 -2.36 -20.76
N PRO A 77 -6.12 -2.50 -19.73
CA PRO A 77 -6.70 -1.36 -19.02
C PRO A 77 -5.68 -0.40 -18.41
N ILE A 78 -4.53 -0.88 -17.92
CA ILE A 78 -3.43 -0.02 -17.43
C ILE A 78 -2.89 0.85 -18.58
N LEU A 79 -2.56 0.25 -19.72
CA LEU A 79 -1.98 0.96 -20.86
C LEU A 79 -2.93 2.03 -21.40
N GLU A 80 -4.21 1.70 -21.53
CA GLU A 80 -5.24 2.63 -22.00
C GLU A 80 -5.51 3.74 -20.98
N SER A 81 -5.46 3.41 -19.68
CA SER A 81 -5.68 4.39 -18.61
C SER A 81 -4.62 5.49 -18.62
N PHE A 82 -3.37 5.19 -19.01
CA PHE A 82 -2.33 6.22 -19.10
C PHE A 82 -2.71 7.37 -20.04
N ALA A 83 -3.43 7.08 -21.12
CA ALA A 83 -3.86 8.08 -22.09
C ALA A 83 -5.21 8.74 -21.74
N THR A 84 -6.06 8.06 -20.95
CA THR A 84 -7.45 8.49 -20.70
C THR A 84 -7.66 9.08 -19.31
N TYR A 85 -6.70 8.97 -18.39
CA TYR A 85 -6.80 9.53 -17.06
C TYR A 85 -6.34 11.00 -17.04
N ASP A 86 -7.17 11.91 -16.52
CA ASP A 86 -6.92 13.37 -16.56
C ASP A 86 -5.94 13.88 -15.50
N TYR A 87 -5.42 12.99 -14.65
CA TYR A 87 -4.48 13.32 -13.58
C TYR A 87 -4.89 14.49 -12.66
N PRO A 88 -6.10 14.47 -12.08
CA PRO A 88 -6.56 15.50 -11.16
C PRO A 88 -5.64 15.68 -9.95
N GLN A 89 -5.50 16.93 -9.51
CA GLN A 89 -4.68 17.28 -8.37
C GLN A 89 -5.29 16.78 -7.06
N LEU A 90 -4.47 16.09 -6.28
CA LEU A 90 -4.72 15.64 -4.92
C LEU A 90 -4.08 16.64 -3.95
N ARG A 91 -4.84 17.03 -2.94
CA ARG A 91 -4.38 17.82 -1.80
C ARG A 91 -4.25 16.88 -0.61
N ILE A 92 -3.00 16.69 -0.18
CA ILE A 92 -2.62 15.76 0.87
C ILE A 92 -2.35 16.53 2.16
N HIS A 93 -3.13 16.23 3.19
CA HIS A 93 -3.11 16.90 4.49
C HIS A 93 -2.44 16.02 5.53
N TRP A 94 -1.19 16.36 5.88
CA TRP A 94 -0.38 15.62 6.85
C TRP A 94 -0.57 16.17 8.27
N PRO A 95 -0.62 15.33 9.31
CA PRO A 95 -0.52 15.77 10.70
C PRO A 95 0.82 16.48 10.95
N GLN A 96 0.81 17.61 11.66
CA GLN A 96 2.05 18.19 12.18
C GLN A 96 2.49 17.38 13.40
N HIS A 97 3.75 16.93 13.41
CA HIS A 97 4.39 16.44 14.63
C HIS A 97 5.07 17.65 15.27
N ASP A 98 4.46 18.26 16.28
CA ASP A 98 5.17 19.24 17.10
C ASP A 98 6.35 18.53 17.75
N ALA A 99 7.56 18.95 17.40
CA ALA A 99 8.79 18.43 17.98
C ALA A 99 8.88 18.89 19.44
N GLY A 100 8.24 18.17 20.35
CA GLY A 100 8.31 18.40 21.79
C GLY A 100 7.99 17.12 22.59
N PRO A 101 8.77 16.77 23.62
CA PRO A 101 8.64 15.51 24.36
C PRO A 101 7.34 15.34 25.17
N THR A 102 6.41 16.29 25.11
CA THR A 102 5.16 16.30 25.90
C THR A 102 3.90 16.56 25.06
N ALA A 103 3.97 16.52 23.73
CA ALA A 103 2.80 16.74 22.86
C ALA A 103 1.78 15.59 23.00
N ARG A 104 0.77 15.80 23.85
CA ARG A 104 -0.45 14.99 23.94
C ARG A 104 -1.05 14.82 22.54
N ARG A 105 -1.32 13.57 22.17
CA ARG A 105 -1.94 13.10 20.92
C ARG A 105 -3.22 13.90 20.58
N SER A 106 -3.07 15.00 19.88
CA SER A 106 -4.12 15.61 19.10
C SER A 106 -3.47 16.15 17.84
N ALA A 107 -3.52 15.36 16.77
CA ALA A 107 -3.07 15.77 15.45
C ALA A 107 -3.95 16.94 14.99
N ARG A 108 -3.54 18.18 15.27
CA ARG A 108 -4.01 19.31 14.48
C ARG A 108 -3.37 19.16 13.11
N ILE A 109 -4.17 19.35 12.07
CA ILE A 109 -3.72 19.47 10.69
C ILE A 109 -3.67 20.98 10.36
N PRO A 110 -2.54 21.68 10.55
CA PRO A 110 -2.36 22.97 9.91
C PRO A 110 -1.01 23.00 9.19
N SER A 111 -0.90 22.30 8.07
CA SER A 111 0.13 22.56 7.07
C SER A 111 -0.54 22.78 5.73
N SER A 112 0.04 23.66 4.90
CA SER A 112 -0.38 23.80 3.51
C SER A 112 -0.34 22.41 2.87
N PRO A 113 -1.45 21.94 2.25
CA PRO A 113 -1.51 20.58 1.74
C PRO A 113 -0.42 20.36 0.68
N ALA A 114 0.22 19.20 0.74
CA ALA A 114 1.12 18.80 -0.33
C ALA A 114 0.31 18.42 -1.58
N ASN A 115 0.80 18.83 -2.74
CA ASN A 115 0.16 18.54 -4.01
C ASN A 115 0.75 17.27 -4.64
N ALA A 116 -0.12 16.40 -5.12
CA ALA A 116 0.23 15.20 -5.88
C ALA A 116 -0.83 14.90 -6.93
N CYS A 117 -0.54 14.02 -7.88
CA CYS A 117 -1.54 13.47 -8.80
C CYS A 117 -1.81 11.98 -8.52
N TRP A 118 -0.90 11.35 -7.74
CA TRP A 118 -0.94 9.94 -7.37
C TRP A 118 -0.54 9.82 -5.91
N LEU A 119 -1.22 8.96 -5.17
CA LEU A 119 -0.84 8.62 -3.81
C LEU A 119 -1.09 7.13 -3.56
N PHE A 120 -0.11 6.48 -2.96
CA PHE A 120 -0.20 5.12 -2.45
C PHE A 120 0.13 5.13 -0.96
N GLY A 121 -0.54 4.28 -0.18
CA GLY A 121 -0.23 4.02 1.23
C GLY A 121 -0.11 2.52 1.46
N PHE A 122 0.93 2.09 2.16
CA PHE A 122 1.29 0.69 2.33
C PHE A 122 1.41 0.33 3.81
N ASN A 123 0.70 -0.71 4.23
CA ASN A 123 0.88 -1.38 5.52
C ASN A 123 1.90 -2.53 5.40
N LEU A 124 1.99 -3.11 4.21
CA LEU A 124 2.90 -4.20 3.85
C LEU A 124 3.62 -3.83 2.55
N PRO A 125 4.82 -4.35 2.29
CA PRO A 125 5.62 -4.01 1.11
C PRO A 125 5.09 -4.71 -0.15
N CYS A 126 3.79 -4.94 -0.23
CA CYS A 126 3.12 -5.77 -1.21
C CYS A 126 2.36 -4.90 -2.21
N TYR A 127 2.62 -5.12 -3.48
CA TYR A 127 1.84 -4.55 -4.58
C TYR A 127 1.70 -5.58 -5.70
N GLY A 128 0.62 -5.48 -6.49
CA GLY A 128 0.38 -6.35 -7.64
C GLY A 128 1.55 -6.31 -8.62
N GLY A 129 1.89 -7.44 -9.23
CA GLY A 129 3.10 -7.53 -10.09
C GLY A 129 4.43 -7.35 -9.34
N ARG A 130 4.43 -7.38 -7.99
CA ARG A 130 5.61 -7.22 -7.13
C ARG A 130 6.38 -5.92 -7.37
N LEU A 131 5.68 -4.81 -7.63
CA LEU A 131 6.34 -3.52 -7.81
C LEU A 131 6.88 -2.97 -6.47
N PRO A 132 8.13 -2.46 -6.43
CA PRO A 132 8.78 -2.04 -5.19
C PRO A 132 8.40 -0.61 -4.77
N LEU A 133 7.10 -0.29 -4.67
CA LEU A 133 6.64 1.07 -4.34
C LEU A 133 7.03 1.51 -2.91
N ALA A 134 6.86 0.62 -1.93
CA ALA A 134 7.22 0.85 -0.54
C ALA A 134 7.91 -0.40 0.06
N PRO A 135 9.16 -0.69 -0.35
CA PRO A 135 9.84 -1.93 0.03
C PRO A 135 10.24 -1.97 1.50
N ARG A 136 10.02 -0.90 2.27
CA ARG A 136 10.32 -0.83 3.71
C ARG A 136 9.08 -0.88 4.61
N ALA A 137 7.88 -1.00 4.02
CA ALA A 137 6.64 -1.02 4.78
C ALA A 137 6.60 -2.20 5.77
N SER A 138 6.10 -1.92 6.98
CA SER A 138 6.05 -2.90 8.07
C SER A 138 4.71 -2.82 8.81
N ALA A 139 3.98 -3.93 8.85
CA ALA A 139 2.68 -3.98 9.53
C ALA A 139 2.78 -4.10 11.06
N THR A 140 3.87 -3.61 11.68
CA THR A 140 4.07 -3.69 13.14
C THR A 140 4.58 -2.40 13.77
N ASP A 141 4.99 -1.41 12.97
CA ASP A 141 5.57 -0.16 13.47
C ASP A 141 4.51 0.89 13.85
N GLY A 142 3.24 0.61 13.60
CA GLY A 142 2.14 1.52 13.83
C GLY A 142 2.07 2.67 12.85
N GLN A 143 2.67 2.53 11.66
CA GLN A 143 2.71 3.52 10.58
C GLN A 143 2.26 2.89 9.23
N LEU A 144 1.94 3.74 8.26
CA LEU A 144 1.83 3.38 6.84
C LEU A 144 2.93 4.12 6.08
N ASP A 145 3.51 3.44 5.09
CA ASP A 145 4.43 4.03 4.13
C ASP A 145 3.66 4.63 2.96
N PHE A 146 3.66 5.95 2.87
CA PHE A 146 3.05 6.70 1.78
C PHE A 146 4.08 7.05 0.71
N CYS A 147 3.69 6.84 -0.55
CA CYS A 147 4.42 7.24 -1.75
C CYS A 147 3.50 8.14 -2.59
N ALA A 148 3.92 9.38 -2.82
CA ALA A 148 3.16 10.36 -3.59
C ALA A 148 3.98 10.88 -4.77
N PHE A 149 3.35 10.99 -5.94
CA PHE A 149 3.97 11.58 -7.13
C PHE A 149 3.33 12.93 -7.46
N ARG A 150 4.16 13.96 -7.61
CA ARG A 150 3.68 15.35 -7.73
C ARG A 150 2.94 15.62 -9.03
N HIS A 151 3.47 15.16 -10.16
CA HIS A 151 3.02 15.57 -11.48
C HIS A 151 2.11 14.54 -12.16
N GLY A 152 1.30 15.03 -13.09
CA GLY A 152 0.25 14.26 -13.76
C GLY A 152 0.24 14.53 -15.25
N SER A 153 0.69 13.58 -16.05
CA SER A 153 0.66 13.60 -17.52
C SER A 153 1.05 12.21 -18.04
N LEU A 154 0.71 11.90 -19.28
CA LEU A 154 1.13 10.63 -19.91
C LEU A 154 2.65 10.40 -19.82
N GLY A 155 3.45 11.43 -20.10
CA GLY A 155 4.91 11.35 -20.06
C GLY A 155 5.47 11.15 -18.65
N THR A 156 5.02 11.93 -17.67
CA THR A 156 5.46 11.79 -16.27
C THR A 156 5.04 10.44 -15.68
N SER A 157 3.86 9.96 -16.03
CA SER A 157 3.35 8.67 -15.55
C SER A 157 4.12 7.48 -16.10
N ARG A 158 4.52 7.51 -17.38
CA ARG A 158 5.45 6.51 -17.94
C ARG A 158 6.80 6.55 -17.25
N ARG A 159 7.35 7.76 -17.00
CA ARG A 159 8.61 7.92 -16.24
C ARG A 159 8.51 7.35 -14.83
N TYR A 160 7.41 7.60 -14.11
CA TYR A 160 7.20 7.03 -12.78
C TYR A 160 7.09 5.51 -12.82
N ALA A 161 6.33 4.95 -13.77
CA ALA A 161 6.22 3.49 -13.93
C ALA A 161 7.60 2.85 -14.16
N ALA A 162 8.41 3.43 -15.07
CA ALA A 162 9.77 2.96 -15.32
C ALA A 162 10.68 3.08 -14.07
N ALA A 163 10.63 4.22 -13.37
CA ALA A 163 11.42 4.43 -12.16
C ALA A 163 11.03 3.47 -11.03
N VAL A 164 9.73 3.14 -10.89
CA VAL A 164 9.25 2.15 -9.92
C VAL A 164 9.74 0.75 -10.29
N LEU A 165 9.67 0.35 -11.57
CA LEU A 165 10.19 -0.94 -12.03
C LEU A 165 11.68 -1.11 -11.73
N LEU A 166 12.45 -0.01 -11.83
CA LEU A 166 13.87 0.03 -11.52
C LEU A 166 14.17 0.25 -10.01
N GLY A 167 13.15 0.46 -9.17
CA GLY A 167 13.31 0.79 -7.75
C GLY A 167 13.96 2.16 -7.47
N GLN A 168 14.00 3.05 -8.47
CA GLN A 168 14.65 4.35 -8.43
C GLN A 168 13.69 5.52 -8.15
N HIS A 169 12.38 5.27 -8.10
CA HIS A 169 11.37 6.31 -7.89
C HIS A 169 11.61 7.13 -6.62
N ARG A 170 12.12 6.52 -5.55
CA ARG A 170 12.49 7.18 -4.29
C ARG A 170 13.58 8.26 -4.40
N HIS A 171 14.33 8.27 -5.50
CA HIS A 171 15.37 9.25 -5.78
C HIS A 171 14.87 10.42 -6.66
N LEU A 172 13.63 10.34 -7.15
CA LEU A 172 13.05 11.40 -7.95
C LEU A 172 12.65 12.59 -7.07
N ALA A 173 13.01 13.80 -7.49
CA ALA A 173 12.70 15.05 -6.77
C ALA A 173 11.18 15.32 -6.64
N ASP A 174 10.38 14.68 -7.49
CA ASP A 174 8.93 14.78 -7.52
C ASP A 174 8.21 13.54 -6.98
N CYS A 175 8.96 12.64 -6.32
CA CYS A 175 8.44 11.55 -5.50
C CYS A 175 8.64 11.90 -4.02
N THR A 176 7.57 11.79 -3.23
CA THR A 176 7.63 12.02 -1.78
C THR A 176 7.30 10.73 -1.05
N MET A 177 8.22 10.28 -0.18
CA MET A 177 8.01 9.15 0.73
C MET A 177 7.80 9.68 2.16
N ARG A 178 6.74 9.24 2.84
CA ARG A 178 6.46 9.60 4.23
C ARG A 178 5.91 8.40 5.00
N ARG A 179 6.31 8.25 6.26
CA ARG A 179 5.73 7.25 7.18
C ARG A 179 4.93 7.94 8.26
N LEU A 180 3.64 7.63 8.34
CA LEU A 180 2.67 8.33 9.19
C LEU A 180 1.57 7.38 9.64
N ASP A 181 0.90 7.69 10.75
CA ASP A 181 -0.22 6.90 11.27
C ASP A 181 -1.60 7.44 10.88
N HIS A 182 -1.66 8.67 10.34
CA HIS A 182 -2.88 9.32 9.86
C HIS A 182 -2.57 10.25 8.69
N LEU A 183 -3.47 10.30 7.72
CA LEU A 183 -3.46 11.21 6.59
C LEU A 183 -4.89 11.51 6.12
N ARG A 184 -5.16 12.71 5.62
CA ARG A 184 -6.38 13.02 4.86
C ARG A 184 -6.05 13.45 3.44
N VAL A 185 -6.80 12.95 2.47
CA VAL A 185 -6.64 13.26 1.05
C VAL A 185 -7.94 13.85 0.52
N THR A 186 -7.81 14.94 -0.23
CA THR A 186 -8.93 15.68 -0.81
C THR A 186 -8.61 16.04 -2.27
N SER A 187 -9.63 16.32 -3.07
CA SER A 187 -9.50 16.88 -4.41
C SER A 187 -10.76 17.66 -4.74
N GLU A 188 -10.65 18.64 -5.64
CA GLU A 188 -11.80 19.34 -6.22
C GLU A 188 -12.53 18.46 -7.24
N ALA A 189 -11.77 17.57 -7.93
CA ALA A 189 -12.33 16.61 -8.86
C ALA A 189 -12.80 15.33 -8.14
N ARG A 190 -13.69 14.58 -8.80
CA ARG A 190 -14.14 13.27 -8.32
C ARG A 190 -13.07 12.21 -8.58
N VAL A 191 -12.15 12.03 -7.63
CA VAL A 191 -11.04 11.09 -7.74
C VAL A 191 -11.35 9.78 -7.02
N PRO A 192 -11.21 8.61 -7.70
CA PRO A 192 -11.41 7.32 -7.05
C PRO A 192 -10.25 6.98 -6.09
N TYR A 193 -10.57 6.15 -5.09
CA TYR A 193 -9.57 5.39 -4.34
C TYR A 193 -9.90 3.90 -4.33
N GLN A 194 -8.89 3.08 -4.09
CA GLN A 194 -8.98 1.62 -4.01
C GLN A 194 -8.36 1.11 -2.71
N LEU A 195 -8.89 -0.02 -2.22
CA LEU A 195 -8.40 -0.71 -1.04
C LEU A 195 -8.00 -2.14 -1.43
N ALA A 196 -6.69 -2.45 -1.38
CA ALA A 196 -6.14 -3.76 -1.70
C ALA A 196 -6.67 -4.38 -3.01
N GLY A 197 -6.79 -3.58 -4.06
CA GLY A 197 -7.25 -4.00 -5.40
C GLY A 197 -8.76 -4.00 -5.60
N ALA A 198 -9.55 -3.55 -4.61
CA ALA A 198 -11.01 -3.39 -4.74
C ALA A 198 -11.43 -1.90 -4.74
N PRO A 199 -12.51 -1.51 -5.43
CA PRO A 199 -13.05 -0.16 -5.36
C PRO A 199 -13.35 0.30 -3.92
N GLY A 200 -12.69 1.38 -3.51
CA GLY A 200 -12.80 1.96 -2.17
C GLY A 200 -13.86 3.06 -2.06
N GLY A 201 -14.13 3.77 -3.15
CA GLY A 201 -15.00 4.94 -3.19
C GLY A 201 -14.31 6.09 -3.89
N PHE A 202 -14.64 7.33 -3.49
CA PHE A 202 -14.10 8.56 -4.04
C PHE A 202 -13.64 9.49 -2.92
N LEU A 203 -12.69 10.37 -3.21
CA LEU A 203 -12.23 11.38 -2.26
C LEU A 203 -13.39 12.29 -1.80
N PRO A 204 -13.35 12.81 -0.56
CA PRO A 204 -12.24 12.75 0.39
C PRO A 204 -12.09 11.41 1.12
N VAL A 205 -10.86 11.08 1.50
CA VAL A 205 -10.57 9.90 2.32
C VAL A 205 -9.69 10.26 3.51
N ASP A 206 -10.09 9.78 4.69
CA ASP A 206 -9.33 9.82 5.93
C ASP A 206 -8.73 8.42 6.17
N ILE A 207 -7.39 8.37 6.18
CA ILE A 207 -6.59 7.15 6.20
C ILE A 207 -5.88 7.04 7.55
N ARG A 208 -6.12 5.98 8.32
CA ARG A 208 -5.53 5.78 9.65
C ARG A 208 -4.93 4.40 9.83
N VAL A 209 -3.95 4.30 10.71
CA VAL A 209 -3.46 3.02 11.23
C VAL A 209 -4.34 2.54 12.38
N LEU A 210 -4.79 1.29 12.29
CA LEU A 210 -5.37 0.52 13.36
C LEU A 210 -4.29 -0.42 13.92
N ARG A 211 -3.67 -0.02 15.02
CA ARG A 211 -2.56 -0.78 15.61
C ARG A 211 -3.03 -2.14 16.12
N ARG A 212 -2.25 -3.19 15.86
CA ARG A 212 -2.47 -4.57 16.33
C ARG A 212 -3.88 -5.09 16.05
N ARG A 213 -4.49 -4.65 14.95
CA ARG A 213 -5.90 -4.91 14.63
C ARG A 213 -6.17 -6.34 14.19
N LEU A 214 -5.20 -6.97 13.52
CA LEU A 214 -5.33 -8.30 12.97
C LEU A 214 -4.44 -9.27 13.75
N THR A 215 -5.01 -10.36 14.25
CA THR A 215 -4.24 -11.49 14.79
C THR A 215 -4.20 -12.60 13.75
N VAL A 216 -3.01 -13.04 13.36
CA VAL A 216 -2.82 -14.16 12.42
C VAL A 216 -1.91 -15.20 13.02
N VAL A 217 -2.23 -16.47 12.74
CA VAL A 217 -1.34 -17.59 13.02
C VAL A 217 -0.44 -17.78 11.80
N ILE A 218 0.87 -17.86 12.02
CA ILE A 218 1.89 -17.96 10.97
C ILE A 218 2.77 -19.19 11.18
N PRO A 219 3.48 -19.66 10.14
CA PRO A 219 4.39 -20.79 10.28
C PRO A 219 5.46 -20.51 11.36
N PRO A 220 5.78 -21.49 12.24
CA PRO A 220 6.72 -21.33 13.34
C PRO A 220 8.08 -20.76 12.92
N GLU A 221 8.62 -21.24 11.80
CA GLU A 221 9.87 -20.80 11.20
C GLU A 221 9.90 -19.31 10.82
N TYR A 222 8.73 -18.67 10.72
CA TYR A 222 8.60 -17.26 10.35
C TYR A 222 8.28 -16.32 11.52
N ALA A 223 8.08 -16.88 12.72
CA ALA A 223 7.66 -16.17 13.91
C ALA A 223 8.64 -15.09 14.38
N GLN A 224 9.94 -15.38 14.31
CA GLN A 224 10.99 -14.50 14.80
C GLN A 224 10.95 -13.12 14.12
N ARG A 225 10.41 -13.03 12.90
CA ARG A 225 10.29 -11.79 12.13
C ARG A 225 9.33 -10.76 12.74
N PHE A 226 8.34 -11.21 13.50
CA PHE A 226 7.35 -10.34 14.13
C PHE A 226 7.64 -10.13 15.62
N SER A 227 8.75 -10.67 16.11
CA SER A 227 9.14 -10.59 17.52
C SER A 227 9.74 -9.24 17.90
N LYS A 228 10.24 -8.47 16.91
CA LYS A 228 10.76 -7.10 17.09
C LYS A 228 9.97 -6.10 16.25
N ARG A 229 9.55 -5.00 16.88
CA ARG A 229 8.74 -3.96 16.25
C ARG A 229 9.53 -3.18 15.19
N GLY A 230 8.93 -2.96 14.02
CA GLY A 230 9.51 -2.11 12.97
C GLY A 230 10.68 -2.73 12.20
N GLN A 231 10.80 -4.06 12.17
CA GLN A 231 11.74 -4.72 11.27
C GLN A 231 11.30 -4.56 9.81
N SER A 232 12.28 -4.28 8.95
CA SER A 232 12.14 -4.26 7.50
C SER A 232 11.74 -5.63 6.94
N PRO A 233 11.13 -5.67 5.75
CA PRO A 233 10.77 -6.93 5.11
C PRO A 233 11.96 -7.74 4.56
N PRO A 234 11.77 -9.02 4.16
CA PRO A 234 12.87 -9.90 3.84
C PRO A 234 13.48 -9.49 2.49
N ALA A 235 14.77 -9.78 2.31
CA ALA A 235 15.55 -9.44 1.11
C ALA A 235 14.93 -9.97 -0.21
N ASP A 236 14.13 -11.05 -0.14
CA ASP A 236 13.50 -11.69 -1.30
C ASP A 236 12.27 -10.93 -1.85
N TYR A 237 11.82 -9.87 -1.17
CA TYR A 237 10.79 -8.96 -1.68
C TYR A 237 11.47 -7.87 -2.52
N PRO A 238 11.02 -7.61 -3.76
CA PRO A 238 11.73 -6.71 -4.66
C PRO A 238 11.91 -5.33 -4.04
N GLY A 239 13.15 -4.81 -4.11
CA GLY A 239 13.52 -3.50 -3.57
C GLY A 239 14.88 -3.45 -2.87
N GLU A 240 15.47 -4.60 -2.53
CA GLU A 240 16.86 -4.71 -2.09
C GLU A 240 17.75 -5.16 -3.25
N THR A 241 18.06 -4.24 -4.17
CA THR A 241 19.37 -4.32 -4.82
C THR A 241 20.39 -3.90 -3.79
N THR A 242 21.01 -4.88 -3.14
CA THR A 242 22.28 -4.70 -2.44
C THR A 242 23.23 -4.04 -3.43
N SER A 243 23.56 -2.78 -3.20
CA SER A 243 24.70 -2.16 -3.84
C SER A 243 25.93 -2.89 -3.28
N MET A 244 26.32 -4.01 -3.90
CA MET A 244 27.67 -4.52 -3.75
C MET A 244 28.57 -3.54 -4.49
N LYS A 245 29.45 -2.91 -3.70
CA LYS A 245 30.65 -2.24 -4.18
C LYS A 245 31.50 -3.19 -5.01
#